data_AF-A0A804M0C4-F1
#
_entry.id   AF-A0A804M0C4-F1
#
_cell.length_a   1.000
_cell.length_b   1.000
_cell.length_c   1.000
_cell.angle_alpha   90.00
_cell.angle_beta   90.00
_cell.angle_gamma   90.00
#
_symmetry.space_group_name_H-M   'P 1'
#
loop_
_entity.id
_entity.type
_entity.pdbx_description
1 polymer ?
#
loop_
_entity_poly.entity_id
_entity_poly.type
_entity_poly.pdbx_seq_one_letter_code
_entity_poly.pdbx_strand_id
1 'polypeptide(L)'
;MRFAILNREKLDSNIQLFEKLGWSRDDIASAVRKAPNILSLTPERVHKKLDFLMGVVGLQMAVIVYRPVLLLHSVERRLLPRYYLMKFLKNRGLMSSSLSFLTIASMGNDNLLDKLVHPHEMSVPGLAAAYASSCAGKHQWELLDDMTKGKRKRKC
;
A
#
# COMPACT_ATOMS: atom_id res chain seq x y z
N MET A 1 21.72 4.92 0.54
CA MET A 1 20.81 5.81 -0.23
C MET A 1 21.47 6.12 -1.57
N ARG A 2 20.96 5.61 -2.70
CA ARG A 2 21.40 6.09 -4.02
C ARG A 2 20.67 7.39 -4.27
N PHE A 3 21.36 8.53 -4.21
CA PHE A 3 20.85 9.72 -4.88
C PHE A 3 20.81 9.36 -6.35
N ALA A 4 19.61 9.19 -6.92
CA ALA A 4 19.52 9.20 -8.37
C ALA A 4 19.98 10.59 -8.78
N ILE A 5 21.17 10.69 -9.39
CA ILE A 5 21.61 11.92 -10.02
C ILE A 5 20.65 12.11 -11.19
N LEU A 6 19.58 12.88 -10.96
CA LEU A 6 18.66 13.28 -12.01
C LEU A 6 19.31 14.45 -12.72
N ASN A 7 19.49 14.33 -14.04
CA ASN A 7 19.84 15.50 -14.84
C ASN A 7 18.66 16.49 -14.85
N ARG A 8 18.94 17.75 -15.21
CA ARG A 8 17.90 18.81 -15.20
C ARG A 8 16.69 18.47 -16.06
N GLU A 9 16.92 17.84 -17.21
CA GLU A 9 15.85 17.41 -18.13
C GLU A 9 14.92 16.38 -17.50
N LYS A 10 15.48 15.37 -16.81
CA LYS A 10 14.69 14.35 -16.14
C LYS A 10 13.91 14.91 -14.97
N LEU A 11 14.52 15.85 -14.24
CA LEU A 11 13.85 16.57 -13.15
C LEU A 11 12.65 17.36 -13.68
N ASP A 12 12.84 18.16 -14.73
CA ASP A 12 11.79 18.98 -15.33
C ASP A 12 10.66 18.11 -15.91
N SER A 13 11.00 17.05 -16.64
CA SER A 13 10.04 16.07 -17.16
C SER A 13 9.19 15.45 -16.05
N ASN A 14 9.79 15.11 -14.92
CA ASN A 14 9.08 14.52 -13.79
C ASN A 14 8.25 15.55 -13.01
N ILE A 15 8.64 16.83 -12.98
CA ILE A 15 7.80 17.90 -12.45
C ILE A 15 6.56 18.09 -13.34
N GLN A 16 6.75 18.19 -14.65
CA GLN A 16 5.65 18.31 -15.61
C GLN A 16 4.67 17.12 -15.55
N LEU A 17 5.17 15.90 -15.25
CA LEU A 17 4.32 14.74 -15.01
C LEU A 17 3.33 14.99 -13.87
N PHE A 18 3.80 15.49 -12.72
CA PHE A 18 2.93 15.76 -11.57
C PHE A 18 1.98 16.94 -11.84
N GLU A 19 2.40 17.96 -12.57
CA GLU A 19 1.51 19.05 -13.00
C GLU A 19 0.36 18.55 -13.89
N LYS A 20 0.65 17.65 -14.85
CA LYS A 20 -0.37 17.00 -15.68
C LYS A 20 -1.34 16.12 -14.89
N LEU A 21 -0.92 15.64 -13.71
CA LEU A 21 -1.75 14.92 -12.75
C LEU A 21 -2.54 15.87 -11.82
N GLY A 22 -2.46 17.18 -12.05
CA GLY A 22 -3.19 18.21 -11.31
C GLY A 22 -2.50 18.71 -10.04
N TRP A 23 -1.21 18.41 -9.83
CA TRP A 23 -0.47 18.90 -8.66
C TRP A 23 0.02 20.33 -8.91
N SER A 24 -0.19 21.23 -7.95
CA SER A 24 0.40 22.57 -8.02
C SER A 24 1.92 22.53 -7.79
N ARG A 25 2.63 23.61 -8.14
CA ARG A 25 4.07 23.74 -7.84
C ARG A 25 4.34 23.65 -6.33
N ASP A 26 3.44 24.17 -5.49
CA ASP A 26 3.54 24.10 -4.03
C ASP A 26 3.31 22.67 -3.51
N ASP A 27 2.37 21.93 -4.09
CA ASP A 27 2.14 20.52 -3.79
C ASP A 27 3.38 19.70 -4.12
N ILE A 28 3.95 19.91 -5.30
CA ILE A 28 5.17 19.23 -5.75
C ILE A 28 6.32 19.55 -4.80
N ALA A 29 6.57 20.83 -4.48
CA ALA A 29 7.62 21.22 -3.55
C ALA A 29 7.44 20.59 -2.15
N SER A 30 6.22 20.63 -1.62
CA SER A 30 5.87 20.03 -0.32
C SER A 30 6.06 18.51 -0.33
N ALA A 31 5.69 17.85 -1.44
CA ALA A 31 5.81 16.42 -1.59
C ALA A 31 7.28 15.98 -1.73
N VAL A 32 8.07 16.71 -2.50
CA VAL A 32 9.51 16.48 -2.70
C VAL A 32 10.26 16.63 -1.38
N ARG A 33 9.91 17.62 -0.54
CA ARG A 33 10.49 17.76 0.80
C ARG A 33 10.25 16.54 1.69
N LYS A 34 9.08 15.91 1.59
CA LYS A 34 8.71 14.71 2.39
C LYS A 34 9.26 13.41 1.80
N ALA A 35 9.38 13.34 0.48
CA ALA A 35 9.75 12.14 -0.25
C ALA A 35 10.52 12.49 -1.53
N PRO A 36 11.80 12.89 -1.45
CA PRO A 36 12.55 13.40 -2.61
C PRO A 36 12.58 12.43 -3.81
N ASN A 37 12.58 11.12 -3.55
CA ASN A 37 12.63 10.08 -4.57
C ASN A 37 11.35 9.96 -5.42
N ILE A 38 10.28 10.73 -5.16
CA ILE A 38 9.13 10.74 -6.08
C ILE A 38 9.53 11.27 -7.45
N LEU A 39 10.51 12.16 -7.51
CA LEU A 39 11.06 12.71 -8.77
C LEU A 39 11.97 11.73 -9.49
N SER A 40 12.22 10.52 -8.97
CA SER A 40 12.92 9.48 -9.72
C SER A 40 11.97 8.42 -10.30
N LEU A 41 10.66 8.56 -10.07
CA LEU A 41 9.67 7.63 -10.62
C LEU A 41 9.49 7.87 -12.12
N THR A 42 9.18 6.80 -12.86
CA THR A 42 8.77 6.90 -14.26
C THR A 42 7.26 7.14 -14.33
N PRO A 43 6.74 7.75 -15.41
CA PRO A 43 5.31 7.94 -15.60
C PRO A 43 4.49 6.67 -15.39
N GLU A 44 4.94 5.54 -15.94
CA GLU A 44 4.26 4.24 -15.84
C GLU A 44 4.15 3.79 -14.38
N ARG A 45 5.21 4.00 -13.59
CA ARG A 45 5.21 3.66 -12.16
C ARG A 45 4.27 4.56 -11.38
N VAL A 46 4.22 5.86 -11.70
CA VAL A 46 3.30 6.81 -11.04
C VAL A 46 1.85 6.43 -11.34
N HIS A 47 1.50 6.23 -12.61
CA HIS A 47 0.14 5.83 -13.01
C HIS A 47 -0.30 4.55 -12.32
N LYS A 48 0.51 3.49 -12.39
CA LYS A 48 0.20 2.21 -11.72
C LYS A 48 -0.10 2.34 -10.22
N LYS A 49 0.60 3.26 -9.54
CA LYS A 49 0.39 3.51 -8.11
C LYS A 49 -0.88 4.33 -7.87
N LEU A 50 -1.15 5.33 -8.70
CA LEU A 50 -2.38 6.12 -8.63
C LEU A 50 -3.61 5.26 -8.93
N ASP A 51 -3.57 4.41 -9.95
CA ASP A 51 -4.66 3.50 -10.28
C ASP A 51 -5.02 2.59 -9.10
N PHE A 52 -4.00 2.06 -8.42
CA PHE A 52 -4.22 1.27 -7.22
C PHE A 52 -4.76 2.12 -6.04
N LEU A 53 -4.09 3.22 -5.70
CA LEU A 53 -4.42 4.03 -4.53
C LEU A 53 -5.77 4.74 -4.67
N MET A 54 -6.13 5.19 -5.87
CA MET A 54 -7.38 5.88 -6.13
C MET A 54 -8.49 4.90 -6.52
N GLY A 55 -8.22 3.95 -7.41
CA GLY A 55 -9.23 3.01 -7.92
C GLY A 55 -9.56 1.88 -6.94
N VAL A 56 -8.56 1.23 -6.35
CA VAL A 56 -8.78 0.07 -5.45
C VAL A 56 -8.95 0.50 -4.00
N VAL A 57 -8.08 1.39 -3.53
CA VAL A 57 -8.13 1.86 -2.13
C VAL A 57 -9.17 2.97 -1.92
N GLY A 58 -9.47 3.77 -2.95
CA GLY A 58 -10.44 4.86 -2.86
C GLY A 58 -9.88 6.16 -2.28
N LEU A 59 -8.56 6.39 -2.32
CA LEU A 59 -7.97 7.64 -1.84
C LEU A 59 -8.20 8.78 -2.83
N GLN A 60 -8.47 9.97 -2.29
CA GLN A 60 -8.47 11.20 -3.08
C GLN A 60 -7.04 11.67 -3.38
N MET A 61 -6.85 12.36 -4.50
CA MET A 61 -5.54 12.90 -4.91
C MET A 61 -4.89 13.76 -3.81
N ALA A 62 -5.68 14.61 -3.14
CA ALA A 62 -5.21 15.47 -2.05
C ALA A 62 -4.55 14.67 -0.90
N VAL A 63 -5.04 13.47 -0.60
CA VAL A 63 -4.44 12.59 0.42
C VAL A 63 -3.08 12.06 -0.04
N ILE A 64 -2.95 11.72 -1.33
CA ILE A 64 -1.72 11.21 -1.92
C ILE A 64 -0.66 12.32 -1.98
N VAL A 65 -1.04 13.53 -2.38
CA VAL A 65 -0.20 14.74 -2.33
C VAL A 65 0.32 14.99 -0.91
N TYR A 66 -0.56 14.84 0.10
CA TYR A 66 -0.18 15.03 1.50
C TYR A 66 0.70 13.90 2.05
N ARG A 67 0.62 12.69 1.46
CA ARG A 67 1.35 11.46 1.84
C ARG A 67 2.11 10.85 0.63
N PRO A 68 3.08 11.57 0.05
CA PRO A 68 3.75 11.17 -1.20
C PRO A 68 4.58 9.89 -1.07
N VAL A 69 4.94 9.48 0.16
CA VAL A 69 5.65 8.23 0.44
C VAL A 69 4.89 6.99 -0.06
N LEU A 70 3.56 7.06 -0.18
CA LEU A 70 2.75 6.00 -0.78
C LEU A 70 3.22 5.68 -2.21
N LEU A 71 3.61 6.71 -2.98
CA LEU A 71 4.13 6.53 -4.34
C LEU A 71 5.53 5.87 -4.36
N LEU A 72 6.23 5.77 -3.23
CA LEU A 72 7.52 5.07 -3.17
C LEU A 72 7.39 3.58 -2.89
N HIS A 73 6.26 3.12 -2.35
CA HIS A 73 6.04 1.71 -2.02
C HIS A 73 5.67 0.88 -3.26
N SER A 74 6.13 -0.37 -3.33
CA SER A 74 5.68 -1.32 -4.37
C SER A 74 4.19 -1.61 -4.17
N VAL A 75 3.44 -1.58 -5.27
CA VAL A 75 2.01 -1.94 -5.27
C VAL A 75 1.88 -3.40 -4.85
N GLU A 76 2.59 -4.30 -5.53
CA GLU A 76 2.49 -5.75 -5.41
C GLU A 76 3.02 -6.26 -4.06
N ARG A 77 4.14 -5.71 -3.60
CA ARG A 77 4.87 -6.26 -2.44
C ARG A 77 4.54 -5.58 -1.13
N ARG A 78 3.96 -4.37 -1.16
CA ARG A 78 3.70 -3.59 0.06
C ARG A 78 2.30 -3.02 0.15
N LEU A 79 1.83 -2.27 -0.85
CA LEU A 79 0.53 -1.60 -0.73
C LEU A 79 -0.64 -2.60 -0.80
N LEU A 80 -0.64 -3.47 -1.81
CA LEU A 80 -1.68 -4.46 -2.07
C LEU A 80 -1.78 -5.52 -0.96
N PRO A 81 -0.69 -6.16 -0.48
CA PRO A 81 -0.79 -7.13 0.61
C PRO A 81 -1.35 -6.52 1.89
N ARG A 82 -0.99 -5.27 2.19
CA ARG A 82 -1.46 -4.57 3.38
C ARG A 82 -2.90 -4.09 3.26
N TYR A 83 -3.33 -3.68 2.06
CA TYR A 83 -4.73 -3.36 1.79
C TYR A 83 -5.62 -4.60 1.99
N TYR A 84 -5.23 -5.75 1.44
CA TYR A 84 -6.02 -6.97 1.60
C TYR A 84 -5.98 -7.52 3.02
N LEU A 85 -4.84 -7.47 3.71
CA LEU A 85 -4.77 -7.79 5.14
C LEU A 85 -5.77 -6.94 5.94
N MET A 86 -5.75 -5.62 5.71
CA MET A 86 -6.68 -4.69 6.35
C MET A 86 -8.13 -5.08 6.07
N LYS A 87 -8.50 -5.31 4.79
CA LYS A 87 -9.86 -5.68 4.39
C LYS A 87 -10.29 -7.03 4.99
N PHE A 88 -9.41 -8.02 4.96
CA PHE A 88 -9.64 -9.35 5.52
C PHE A 88 -9.93 -9.29 7.03
N LEU A 89 -9.12 -8.57 7.80
CA LEU A 89 -9.32 -8.43 9.24
C LEU A 89 -10.57 -7.60 9.58
N LYS A 90 -10.83 -6.50 8.85
CA LYS A 90 -12.03 -5.66 9.04
C LYS A 90 -13.31 -6.47 8.84
N ASN A 91 -13.37 -7.27 7.77
CA ASN A 91 -14.54 -8.11 7.46
C ASN A 91 -14.80 -9.20 8.52
N ARG A 92 -13.81 -9.49 9.39
CA ARG A 92 -13.91 -10.45 10.48
C ARG A 92 -14.05 -9.80 11.86
N GLY A 93 -14.09 -8.47 11.93
CA GLY A 93 -14.10 -7.73 13.20
C GLY A 93 -12.81 -7.88 14.02
N LEU A 94 -11.70 -8.28 13.39
CA LEU A 94 -10.42 -8.54 14.05
C LEU A 94 -9.50 -7.32 14.10
N MET A 95 -9.89 -6.19 13.49
CA MET A 95 -9.06 -4.98 13.45
C MET A 95 -9.83 -3.78 14.01
N SER A 96 -9.13 -2.95 14.79
CA SER A 96 -9.67 -1.67 15.27
C SER A 96 -10.13 -0.77 14.10
N SER A 97 -11.29 -0.12 14.28
CA SER A 97 -11.80 0.88 13.35
C SER A 97 -10.87 2.09 13.20
N SER A 98 -10.01 2.35 14.19
CA SER A 98 -9.06 3.47 14.18
C SER A 98 -7.89 3.30 13.20
N LEU A 99 -7.60 2.07 12.76
CA LEU A 99 -6.51 1.82 11.83
C LEU A 99 -6.94 2.09 10.38
N SER A 100 -6.42 3.19 9.82
CA SER A 100 -6.59 3.54 8.42
C SER A 100 -5.61 2.80 7.52
N PHE A 101 -5.94 2.68 6.23
CA PHE A 101 -4.99 2.17 5.24
C PHE A 101 -3.68 2.96 5.23
N LEU A 102 -3.74 4.29 5.40
CA LEU A 102 -2.55 5.15 5.43
C LEU A 102 -1.59 4.73 6.55
N THR A 103 -2.13 4.49 7.74
CA THR A 103 -1.36 4.03 8.90
C THR A 103 -0.69 2.69 8.60
N ILE A 104 -1.45 1.72 8.10
CA ILE A 104 -0.97 0.36 7.82
C ILE A 104 0.08 0.36 6.68
N ALA A 105 -0.14 1.15 5.63
CA ALA A 105 0.80 1.29 4.51
C ALA A 105 2.18 1.81 4.96
N SER A 106 2.20 2.68 5.97
CA SER A 106 3.43 3.28 6.52
C SER A 106 4.10 2.45 7.63
N MET A 107 3.41 1.48 8.26
CA MET A 107 4.00 0.68 9.34
C MET A 107 5.29 -0.06 8.92
N GLY A 108 6.26 -0.16 9.84
CA GLY A 108 7.34 -1.14 9.73
C GLY A 108 6.79 -2.56 9.61
N ASN A 109 7.55 -3.48 9.01
CA ASN A 109 7.07 -4.85 8.82
C ASN A 109 6.80 -5.54 10.16
N ASP A 110 7.73 -5.43 11.11
CA ASP A 110 7.64 -6.08 12.42
C ASP A 110 6.43 -5.55 13.21
N ASN A 111 6.30 -4.22 13.29
CA ASN A 111 5.14 -3.57 13.93
C ASN A 111 3.79 -3.94 13.27
N LEU A 112 3.77 -4.23 11.96
CA LEU A 112 2.57 -4.71 11.29
C LEU A 112 2.27 -6.17 11.66
N LEU A 113 3.29 -7.03 11.68
CA LEU A 113 3.13 -8.43 12.04
C LEU A 113 2.66 -8.57 13.49
N ASP A 114 3.31 -7.88 14.42
CA ASP A 114 3.00 -7.92 15.85
C ASP A 114 1.59 -7.42 16.18
N LYS A 115 1.07 -6.47 15.41
CA LYS A 115 -0.23 -5.84 15.69
C LYS A 115 -1.39 -6.45 14.91
N LEU A 116 -1.15 -6.94 13.69
CA LEU A 116 -2.23 -7.30 12.76
C LEU A 116 -2.16 -8.74 12.26
N VAL A 117 -1.05 -9.45 12.47
CA VAL A 117 -0.89 -10.83 11.97
C VAL A 117 -0.80 -11.81 13.13
N HIS A 118 0.24 -11.70 13.96
CA HIS A 118 0.51 -12.63 15.05
C HIS A 118 -0.64 -12.75 16.07
N PRO A 119 -1.32 -11.66 16.49
CA PRO A 119 -2.44 -11.77 17.43
C PRO A 119 -3.62 -12.59 16.91
N HIS A 120 -3.73 -12.75 15.59
CA HIS A 120 -4.87 -13.43 14.95
C HIS A 120 -4.51 -14.81 14.40
N GLU A 121 -3.25 -15.24 14.44
CA GLU A 121 -2.80 -16.52 13.88
C GLU A 121 -3.53 -17.71 14.53
N MET A 122 -3.79 -17.65 15.83
CA MET A 122 -4.57 -18.68 16.53
C MET A 122 -6.02 -18.76 16.04
N SER A 123 -6.64 -17.62 15.76
CA SER A 123 -8.02 -17.54 15.27
C SER A 123 -8.15 -17.79 13.76
N VAL A 124 -7.10 -17.51 13.01
CA VAL A 124 -6.99 -17.65 11.56
C VAL A 124 -5.66 -18.34 11.23
N PRO A 125 -5.56 -19.68 11.39
CA PRO A 125 -4.34 -20.40 11.09
C PRO A 125 -3.93 -20.22 9.62
N GLY A 126 -2.66 -19.89 9.39
CA GLY A 126 -2.10 -19.65 8.06
C GLY A 126 -2.12 -18.18 7.63
N LEU A 127 -2.57 -17.25 8.49
CA LEU A 127 -2.62 -15.82 8.17
C LEU A 127 -1.21 -15.26 7.89
N ALA A 128 -0.23 -15.59 8.71
CA ALA A 128 1.16 -15.17 8.53
C ALA A 128 1.76 -15.71 7.22
N ALA A 129 1.51 -16.98 6.90
CA ALA A 129 1.97 -17.60 5.66
C ALA A 129 1.32 -16.93 4.43
N ALA A 130 0.00 -16.69 4.47
CA ALA A 130 -0.73 -16.02 3.40
C ALA A 130 -0.26 -14.57 3.19
N TYR A 131 0.00 -13.84 4.27
CA TYR A 131 0.56 -12.48 4.21
C TYR A 131 1.97 -12.48 3.63
N ALA A 132 2.86 -13.35 4.13
CA ALA A 132 4.24 -13.48 3.62
C ALA A 132 4.28 -13.83 2.12
N SER A 133 3.42 -14.76 1.69
CA SER A 133 3.27 -15.15 0.29
C SER A 133 2.78 -13.97 -0.58
N SER A 134 1.81 -13.21 -0.06
CA SER A 134 1.32 -11.99 -0.73
C SER A 134 2.40 -10.92 -0.86
N CYS A 135 3.25 -10.74 0.16
CA CYS A 135 4.42 -9.85 0.09
C CYS A 135 5.48 -10.31 -0.91
N ALA A 136 5.56 -11.61 -1.20
CA ALA A 136 6.39 -12.17 -2.26
C ALA A 136 5.77 -12.03 -3.67
N GLY A 137 4.57 -11.45 -3.80
CA GLY A 137 3.85 -11.30 -5.07
C GLY A 137 3.00 -12.51 -5.47
N LYS A 138 2.84 -13.49 -4.57
CA LYS A 138 1.98 -14.66 -4.75
C LYS A 138 0.67 -14.40 -4.00
N HIS A 139 -0.22 -13.63 -4.61
CA HIS A 139 -1.44 -13.13 -3.95
C HIS A 139 -2.41 -14.26 -3.57
N GLN A 140 -2.36 -14.72 -2.31
CA GLN A 140 -3.07 -15.92 -1.82
C GLN A 140 -4.28 -15.62 -0.92
N TRP A 141 -4.87 -14.43 -1.03
CA TRP A 141 -6.02 -14.03 -0.19
C TRP A 141 -7.27 -14.88 -0.45
N GLU A 142 -7.50 -15.28 -1.71
CA GLU A 142 -8.64 -16.13 -2.10
C GLU A 142 -8.55 -17.52 -1.45
N LEU A 143 -7.37 -18.14 -1.45
CA LEU A 143 -7.12 -19.42 -0.78
C LEU A 143 -7.39 -19.35 0.73
N LEU A 144 -7.01 -18.24 1.38
CA LEU A 144 -7.26 -18.06 2.82
C LEU A 144 -8.76 -17.89 3.12
N ASP A 145 -9.50 -17.16 2.27
CA ASP A 145 -10.94 -16.99 2.45
C ASP A 145 -11.70 -18.31 2.26
N ASP A 146 -11.32 -19.12 1.27
CA ASP A 146 -11.90 -20.45 1.03
C ASP A 146 -11.61 -21.42 2.18
N MET A 147 -10.37 -21.49 2.67
CA MET A 147 -9.98 -22.34 3.80
C MET A 147 -10.75 -21.99 5.08
N THR A 148 -11.02 -20.71 5.31
CA THR A 148 -11.70 -20.23 6.52
C THR A 148 -13.22 -20.30 6.41
N LYS A 149 -13.80 -20.20 5.21
CA LYS A 149 -15.23 -20.45 4.94
C LYS A 149 -15.58 -21.93 4.96
N GLY A 150 -14.71 -22.80 4.43
CA GLY A 150 -14.91 -24.25 4.40
C GLY A 150 -15.08 -24.87 5.79
N LYS A 151 -14.37 -24.35 6.81
CA LYS A 151 -14.56 -24.74 8.22
C LYS A 151 -15.94 -24.35 8.80
N ARG A 152 -16.64 -23.38 8.20
CA ARG A 152 -17.96 -22.91 8.66
C ARG A 152 -19.11 -23.76 8.12
N LYS A 153 -18.90 -24.53 7.05
CA LYS A 153 -19.93 -25.42 6.45
C LYS A 153 -19.99 -26.83 7.06
N ARG A 154 -19.04 -27.23 7.90
CA ARG A 154 -19.14 -28.48 8.69
C ARG A 154 -19.73 -28.20 10.07
N LYS A 155 -20.99 -27.78 10.10
CA LYS A 155 -21.81 -27.79 11.31
C LYS A 155 -23.28 -27.97 10.91
N CYS A 156 -23.59 -29.16 10.40
CA CYS A 156 -24.88 -29.84 10.46
C CYS A 156 -24.60 -31.32 10.22
#